data_AF-A0A5N7ANX9-F1
#
_entry.id   AF-A0A5N7ANX9-F1
#
_cell.length_a   1.000
_cell.length_b   1.000
_cell.length_c   1.000
_cell.angle_alpha   90.00
_cell.angle_beta   90.00
_cell.angle_gamma   90.00
#
_symmetry.space_group_name_H-M   'P 1'
#
loop_
_entity.id
_entity.type
_entity.pdbx_description
1 polymer ?
#
loop_
_entity_poly.entity_id
_entity_poly.type
_entity_poly.pdbx_seq_one_letter_code
_entity_poly.pdbx_strand_id
1 'polypeptide(L)'
;MLDLDDMRKRYRELSSVEDSKEKIIEELFSQVEKLRQDLTLAHDEVDSYKELVRLFKDKSIKDKEALEIKSRDHAKLSFVSVLVDGDCMNFQDNLIQSGYDGGQKAVRLLRKAVEDYLFQLDPKANPRIQCRIRVYANVSGLSKVYHDTSIAPVDGTLEAFIQGFNMENGLCDFVDAGNGKECADMKLRALFEQDILDVHCQRIIFCASADNGYARVLGPHREDDRISLVEGSSFAREMKELAPHFATTSFPDVFRSTKIISRRVSFSTVTPPRTPPQNYASAVKTTPPRSQSVSGVNRRSPSPLTSARISNRPRSPVRLAVCKNVAGQRVDPPLRYSSKENVDALKQRKLCNPYHIVGSCPYGESCNHDHESRLRPQQVEDLRYIARLRVCPRGVWCAEESCVCGHRCPRESCLGPGYNGCKFPKVMHGVDSSIVPTTL
;
A
#
# COMPACT_ATOMS: atom_id res chain seq x y z
N MET A 1 -76.35 69.49 -60.94
CA MET A 1 -76.67 68.06 -61.20
C MET A 1 -75.62 67.25 -60.45
N LEU A 2 -76.00 66.27 -59.63
CA LEU A 2 -75.03 65.48 -58.85
C LEU A 2 -74.28 64.54 -59.79
N ASP A 3 -72.94 64.57 -59.73
CA ASP A 3 -72.09 63.65 -60.49
C ASP A 3 -72.11 62.27 -59.81
N LEU A 4 -72.80 61.33 -60.47
CA LEU A 4 -72.96 59.96 -59.98
C LEU A 4 -71.64 59.17 -60.05
N ASP A 5 -70.71 59.53 -60.93
CA ASP A 5 -69.43 58.82 -61.05
C ASP A 5 -68.41 59.30 -60.00
N ASP A 6 -68.40 60.58 -59.62
CA ASP A 6 -67.67 61.05 -58.42
C ASP A 6 -68.20 60.36 -57.15
N MET A 7 -69.53 60.23 -57.01
CA MET A 7 -70.11 59.55 -55.85
C MET A 7 -69.78 58.05 -55.80
N ARG A 8 -69.81 57.35 -56.94
CA ARG A 8 -69.35 55.94 -57.06
C ARG A 8 -67.85 55.78 -56.86
N LYS A 9 -67.05 56.80 -57.13
CA LYS A 9 -65.61 56.82 -56.85
C LYS A 9 -65.37 56.93 -55.34
N ARG A 10 -65.96 57.94 -54.69
CA ARG A 10 -65.84 58.13 -53.22
C ARG A 10 -66.36 56.93 -52.43
N TYR A 11 -67.46 56.29 -52.87
CA TYR A 11 -67.94 55.06 -52.25
C TYR A 11 -66.91 53.92 -52.30
N ARG A 12 -66.24 53.70 -53.44
CA ARG A 12 -65.18 52.69 -53.58
C ARG A 12 -63.96 53.02 -52.72
N GLU A 13 -63.57 54.29 -52.66
CA GLU A 13 -62.47 54.74 -51.78
C GLU A 13 -62.81 54.50 -50.30
N LEU A 14 -64.04 54.78 -49.87
CA LEU A 14 -64.50 54.53 -48.49
C LEU A 14 -64.54 53.02 -48.17
N SER A 15 -65.08 52.20 -49.08
CA SER A 15 -65.13 50.74 -48.93
C SER A 15 -63.73 50.15 -48.84
N SER A 16 -62.78 50.62 -49.66
CA SER A 16 -61.37 50.23 -49.59
C SER A 16 -60.72 50.57 -48.25
N VAL A 17 -61.16 51.63 -47.57
CA VAL A 17 -60.67 52.01 -46.23
C VAL A 17 -61.27 51.09 -45.16
N GLU A 18 -62.55 50.75 -45.24
CA GLU A 18 -63.16 49.77 -44.31
C GLU A 18 -62.53 48.37 -44.48
N ASP A 19 -62.37 47.87 -45.71
CA ASP A 19 -61.68 46.60 -46.00
C ASP A 19 -60.24 46.58 -45.44
N SER A 20 -59.58 47.74 -45.41
CA SER A 20 -58.22 47.88 -44.87
C SER A 20 -58.20 47.90 -43.34
N LYS A 21 -59.20 48.54 -42.70
CA LYS A 21 -59.37 48.48 -41.24
C LYS A 21 -59.68 47.06 -40.77
N GLU A 22 -60.56 46.36 -41.48
CA GLU A 22 -61.00 45.01 -41.11
C GLU A 22 -59.82 44.04 -41.13
N LYS A 23 -58.96 44.10 -42.16
CA LYS A 23 -57.69 43.37 -42.20
C LYS A 23 -56.73 43.70 -41.05
N ILE A 24 -56.59 44.99 -40.69
CA ILE A 24 -55.76 45.40 -39.55
C ILE A 24 -56.34 44.84 -38.24
N ILE A 25 -57.66 44.80 -38.09
CA ILE A 25 -58.34 44.24 -36.92
C ILE A 25 -58.14 42.72 -36.84
N GLU A 26 -58.29 42.00 -37.95
CA GLU A 26 -58.01 40.55 -38.03
C GLU A 26 -56.53 40.24 -37.70
N GLU A 27 -55.59 41.01 -38.25
CA GLU A 27 -54.16 40.86 -37.98
C GLU A 27 -53.83 41.16 -36.50
N LEU A 28 -54.44 42.19 -35.91
CA LEU A 28 -54.32 42.49 -34.48
C LEU A 28 -54.89 41.37 -33.61
N PHE A 29 -56.04 40.77 -33.96
CA PHE A 29 -56.57 39.63 -33.22
C PHE A 29 -55.62 38.43 -33.30
N SER A 30 -55.09 38.11 -34.49
CA SER A 30 -54.12 37.03 -34.66
C SER A 30 -52.84 37.27 -33.85
N GLN A 31 -52.34 38.51 -33.81
CA GLN A 31 -51.19 38.88 -32.97
C GLN A 31 -51.50 38.76 -31.47
N VAL A 32 -52.69 39.16 -31.02
CA VAL A 32 -53.11 39.04 -29.60
C VAL A 32 -53.28 37.58 -29.18
N GLU A 33 -53.85 36.74 -30.02
CA GLU A 33 -53.95 35.29 -29.77
C GLU A 33 -52.56 34.65 -29.66
N LYS A 34 -51.67 34.94 -30.62
CA LYS A 34 -50.30 34.46 -30.58
C LYS A 34 -49.54 34.92 -29.32
N LEU A 35 -49.62 36.21 -28.97
CA LEU A 35 -48.97 36.74 -27.78
C LEU A 35 -49.50 36.11 -26.47
N ARG A 36 -50.79 35.77 -26.41
CA ARG A 36 -51.37 35.02 -25.27
C ARG A 36 -50.82 33.59 -25.21
N GLN A 37 -50.67 32.94 -26.35
CA GLN A 37 -50.11 31.60 -26.45
C GLN A 37 -48.62 31.58 -26.03
N ASP A 38 -47.82 32.49 -26.59
CA ASP A 38 -46.41 32.68 -26.26
C ASP A 38 -46.21 33.01 -24.76
N LEU A 39 -47.06 33.87 -24.18
CA LEU A 39 -47.03 34.22 -22.76
C LEU A 39 -47.40 33.04 -21.85
N THR A 40 -48.30 32.16 -22.29
CA THR A 40 -48.69 30.95 -21.54
C THR A 40 -47.53 29.96 -21.53
N LEU A 41 -46.92 29.69 -22.69
CA LEU A 41 -45.76 28.82 -22.83
C LEU A 41 -44.57 29.33 -21.99
N ALA A 42 -44.30 30.64 -22.01
CA ALA A 42 -43.26 31.24 -21.18
C ALA A 42 -43.54 31.13 -19.67
N HIS A 43 -44.82 31.14 -19.25
CA HIS A 43 -45.20 30.93 -17.86
C HIS A 43 -44.95 29.48 -17.41
N ASP A 44 -45.38 28.51 -18.22
CA ASP A 44 -45.19 27.08 -17.98
C ASP A 44 -43.68 26.70 -17.94
N GLU A 45 -42.86 27.30 -18.80
CA GLU A 45 -41.40 27.14 -18.79
C GLU A 45 -40.79 27.72 -17.50
N VAL A 46 -41.18 28.93 -17.11
CA VAL A 46 -40.71 29.58 -15.87
C VAL A 46 -41.09 28.77 -14.62
N ASP A 47 -42.29 28.21 -14.56
CA ASP A 47 -42.72 27.36 -13.43
C ASP A 47 -42.00 26.01 -13.41
N SER A 48 -41.73 25.42 -14.58
CA SER A 48 -40.87 24.24 -14.72
C SER A 48 -39.44 24.51 -14.19
N TYR A 49 -38.85 25.67 -14.52
CA TYR A 49 -37.55 26.07 -13.98
C TYR A 49 -37.58 26.31 -12.46
N LYS A 50 -38.63 26.93 -11.91
CA LYS A 50 -38.77 27.12 -10.45
C LYS A 50 -38.79 25.78 -9.72
N GLU A 51 -39.49 24.79 -10.26
CA GLU A 51 -39.59 23.47 -9.65
C GLU A 51 -38.25 22.70 -9.72
N LEU A 52 -37.55 22.75 -10.86
CA LEU A 52 -36.18 22.23 -10.96
C LEU A 52 -35.25 22.88 -9.93
N VAL A 53 -35.29 24.22 -9.77
CA VAL A 53 -34.48 24.94 -8.78
C VAL A 53 -34.81 24.54 -7.35
N ARG A 54 -36.07 24.26 -7.02
CA ARG A 54 -36.47 23.71 -5.71
C ARG A 54 -35.88 22.33 -5.49
N LEU A 55 -36.07 21.41 -6.44
CA LEU A 55 -35.54 20.03 -6.36
C LEU A 55 -34.01 20.00 -6.19
N PHE A 56 -33.28 20.87 -6.90
CA PHE A 56 -31.83 21.00 -6.74
C PHE A 56 -31.43 21.58 -5.36
N LYS A 57 -32.16 22.56 -4.83
CA LYS A 57 -31.92 23.10 -3.47
C LYS A 57 -32.18 22.05 -2.40
N ASP A 58 -33.33 21.38 -2.44
CA ASP A 58 -33.71 20.34 -1.48
C ASP A 58 -32.72 19.18 -1.50
N LYS A 59 -32.27 18.76 -2.70
CA LYS A 59 -31.22 17.76 -2.84
C LYS A 59 -29.89 18.27 -2.26
N SER A 60 -29.48 19.49 -2.55
CA SER A 60 -28.23 20.06 -2.01
C SER A 60 -28.25 20.18 -0.49
N ILE A 61 -29.40 20.44 0.12
CA ILE A 61 -29.57 20.47 1.59
C ILE A 61 -29.41 19.05 2.14
N LYS A 62 -30.13 18.06 1.59
CA LYS A 62 -30.03 16.66 2.00
C LYS A 62 -28.63 16.07 1.82
N ASP A 63 -27.97 16.36 0.71
CA ASP A 63 -26.60 15.92 0.44
C ASP A 63 -25.61 16.55 1.44
N LYS A 64 -25.82 17.82 1.85
CA LYS A 64 -25.03 18.49 2.89
C LYS A 64 -25.26 17.88 4.27
N GLU A 65 -26.52 17.68 4.68
CA GLU A 65 -26.87 17.02 5.95
C GLU A 65 -26.28 15.61 6.04
N ALA A 66 -26.38 14.82 4.96
CA ALA A 66 -25.79 13.50 4.87
C ALA A 66 -24.25 13.52 4.94
N LEU A 67 -23.60 14.55 4.39
CA LEU A 67 -22.16 14.75 4.49
C LEU A 67 -21.74 15.16 5.92
N GLU A 68 -22.51 16.04 6.58
CA GLU A 68 -22.27 16.44 7.97
C GLU A 68 -22.41 15.25 8.94
N ILE A 69 -23.42 14.40 8.75
CA ILE A 69 -23.59 13.15 9.51
C ILE A 69 -22.37 12.24 9.31
N LYS A 70 -21.97 11.98 8.06
CA LYS A 70 -20.81 11.13 7.74
C LYS A 70 -19.51 11.68 8.32
N SER A 71 -19.29 13.00 8.22
CA SER A 71 -18.13 13.69 8.78
C SER A 71 -18.07 13.54 10.32
N ARG A 72 -19.21 13.73 10.99
CA ARG A 72 -19.33 13.52 12.44
C ARG A 72 -19.07 12.08 12.85
N ASP A 73 -19.57 11.10 12.09
CA ASP A 73 -19.39 9.68 12.40
C ASP A 73 -17.94 9.23 12.14
N HIS A 74 -17.30 9.73 11.08
CA HIS A 74 -15.86 9.59 10.83
C HIS A 74 -15.01 10.18 11.97
N ALA A 75 -15.39 11.35 12.48
CA ALA A 75 -14.70 12.01 13.59
C ALA A 75 -14.77 11.22 14.91
N LYS A 76 -15.84 10.43 15.15
CA LYS A 76 -15.96 9.56 16.35
C LYS A 76 -14.95 8.41 16.35
N LEU A 77 -14.69 7.84 15.18
CA LEU A 77 -13.75 6.73 14.98
C LEU A 77 -12.31 7.19 14.74
N SER A 78 -12.10 8.50 14.60
CA SER A 78 -10.78 9.06 14.30
C SER A 78 -9.78 8.85 15.45
N PHE A 79 -8.55 8.49 15.08
CA PHE A 79 -7.47 8.20 16.02
C PHE A 79 -6.10 8.71 15.53
N VAL A 80 -5.15 8.77 16.45
CA VAL A 80 -3.71 8.92 16.20
C VAL A 80 -3.03 7.62 16.59
N SER A 81 -2.22 7.08 15.67
CA SER A 81 -1.46 5.85 15.90
C SER A 81 -0.05 6.19 16.35
N VAL A 82 0.38 5.67 17.50
CA VAL A 82 1.74 5.83 18.01
C VAL A 82 2.41 4.46 17.94
N LEU A 83 3.32 4.29 16.98
CA LEU A 83 3.98 3.02 16.67
C LEU A 83 5.40 3.07 17.21
N VAL A 84 5.72 2.21 18.19
CA VAL A 84 6.98 2.25 18.94
C VAL A 84 7.77 0.96 18.77
N ASP A 85 8.98 1.10 18.27
CA ASP A 85 10.03 0.07 18.35
C ASP A 85 10.69 0.15 19.73
N GLY A 86 10.28 -0.72 20.65
CA GLY A 86 10.82 -0.74 22.01
C GLY A 86 12.24 -1.30 22.12
N ASP A 87 12.75 -1.98 21.08
CA ASP A 87 14.14 -2.42 21.03
C ASP A 87 15.07 -1.21 20.81
N CYS A 88 14.63 -0.20 20.03
CA CYS A 88 15.43 0.99 19.70
C CYS A 88 14.97 2.32 20.35
N MET A 89 13.74 2.38 20.90
CA MET A 89 13.18 3.49 21.69
C MET A 89 13.01 3.08 23.15
N ASN A 90 14.11 2.94 23.88
CA ASN A 90 14.06 2.49 25.27
C ASN A 90 13.46 3.59 26.18
N PHE A 91 12.60 3.18 27.12
CA PHE A 91 11.99 4.09 28.10
C PHE A 91 13.01 4.59 29.13
N GLN A 92 12.70 5.71 29.78
CA GLN A 92 13.54 6.27 30.85
C GLN A 92 13.74 5.27 32.01
N ASP A 93 14.96 5.25 32.55
CA ASP A 93 15.40 4.23 33.52
C ASP A 93 14.54 4.23 34.79
N ASN A 94 14.11 5.41 35.24
CA ASN A 94 13.22 5.56 36.40
C ASN A 94 11.81 4.97 36.15
N LEU A 95 11.32 4.95 34.91
CA LEU A 95 10.06 4.31 34.54
C LEU A 95 10.21 2.79 34.59
N ILE A 96 11.28 2.23 34.01
CA ILE A 96 11.56 0.78 34.08
C ILE A 96 11.77 0.32 35.53
N GLN A 97 12.54 1.07 36.33
CA GLN A 97 12.80 0.78 37.74
C GLN A 97 11.56 0.80 38.62
N SER A 98 10.55 1.61 38.27
CA SER A 98 9.28 1.69 39.01
C SER A 98 8.32 0.53 38.67
N GLY A 99 8.73 -0.44 37.84
CA GLY A 99 7.93 -1.62 37.49
C GLY A 99 6.51 -1.25 37.06
N TYR A 100 5.51 -1.84 37.71
CA TYR A 100 4.09 -1.65 37.41
C TYR A 100 3.65 -0.17 37.39
N ASP A 101 3.95 0.59 38.44
CA ASP A 101 3.61 2.02 38.51
C ASP A 101 4.34 2.83 37.43
N GLY A 102 5.55 2.39 37.08
CA GLY A 102 6.34 2.92 35.98
C GLY A 102 5.69 2.71 34.61
N GLY A 103 5.12 1.52 34.37
CA GLY A 103 4.37 1.19 33.17
C GLY A 103 3.13 2.07 33.00
N GLN A 104 2.33 2.21 34.07
CA GLN A 104 1.19 3.12 34.09
C GLN A 104 1.61 4.58 33.82
N LYS A 105 2.67 5.03 34.50
CA LYS A 105 3.20 6.39 34.33
C LYS A 105 3.72 6.65 32.93
N ALA A 106 4.37 5.66 32.29
CA ALA A 106 4.87 5.77 30.92
C ALA A 106 3.74 6.00 29.91
N VAL A 107 2.61 5.29 30.04
CA VAL A 107 1.41 5.51 29.21
C VAL A 107 0.85 6.93 29.42
N ARG A 108 0.68 7.36 30.68
CA ARG A 108 0.17 8.72 30.99
C ARG A 108 1.06 9.81 30.41
N LEU A 109 2.38 9.68 30.55
CA LEU A 109 3.35 10.64 30.01
C LEU A 109 3.38 10.65 28.48
N LEU A 110 3.37 9.48 27.83
CA LEU A 110 3.40 9.38 26.37
C LEU A 110 2.11 9.89 25.73
N ARG A 111 0.94 9.58 26.32
CA ARG A 111 -0.34 10.16 25.89
C ARG A 111 -0.32 11.68 25.98
N LYS A 112 0.10 12.22 27.12
CA LYS A 112 0.19 13.68 27.32
C LYS A 112 1.16 14.32 26.32
N ALA A 113 2.36 13.77 26.14
CA ALA A 113 3.35 14.31 25.21
C ALA A 113 2.84 14.30 23.75
N VAL A 114 2.06 13.29 23.37
CA VAL A 114 1.36 13.23 22.08
C VAL A 114 0.25 14.28 21.99
N GLU A 115 -0.59 14.42 23.02
CA GLU A 115 -1.67 15.43 23.08
C GLU A 115 -1.09 16.86 22.98
N ASP A 116 -0.04 17.17 23.74
CA ASP A 116 0.69 18.45 23.72
C ASP A 116 1.33 18.71 22.33
N TYR A 117 1.93 17.69 21.71
CA TYR A 117 2.54 17.78 20.37
C TYR A 117 1.49 18.01 19.26
N LEU A 118 0.36 17.32 19.32
CA LEU A 118 -0.74 17.50 18.36
C LEU A 118 -1.30 18.93 18.42
N PHE A 119 -1.46 19.49 19.62
CA PHE A 119 -1.93 20.86 19.81
C PHE A 119 -0.94 21.91 19.27
N GLN A 120 0.37 21.65 19.34
CA GLN A 120 1.40 22.52 18.74
C GLN A 120 1.37 22.52 17.20
N LEU A 121 1.04 21.38 16.59
CA LEU A 121 0.98 21.22 15.13
C LEU A 121 -0.29 21.81 14.53
N ASP A 122 -1.43 21.57 15.17
CA ASP A 122 -2.72 22.16 14.80
C ASP A 122 -3.55 22.50 16.05
N PRO A 123 -3.61 23.77 16.45
CA PRO A 123 -4.45 24.24 17.56
C PRO A 123 -5.96 24.02 17.36
N LYS A 124 -6.40 23.64 16.15
CA LYS A 124 -7.80 23.28 15.85
C LYS A 124 -8.05 21.76 15.86
N ALA A 125 -7.00 20.95 16.07
CA ALA A 125 -7.15 19.50 16.17
C ALA A 125 -8.11 19.12 17.30
N ASN A 126 -8.82 18.00 17.14
CA ASN A 126 -9.76 17.52 18.13
C ASN A 126 -9.02 17.12 19.43
N PRO A 127 -9.20 17.83 20.57
CA PRO A 127 -8.48 17.55 21.82
C PRO A 127 -8.92 16.23 22.49
N ARG A 128 -9.93 15.54 21.93
CA ARG A 128 -10.40 14.23 22.39
C ARG A 128 -10.18 13.12 21.36
N ILE A 129 -9.24 13.32 20.42
CA ILE A 129 -8.88 12.28 19.47
C ILE A 129 -8.34 11.04 20.21
N GLN A 130 -8.71 9.85 19.73
CA GLN A 130 -8.27 8.62 20.37
C GLN A 130 -6.77 8.40 20.08
N CYS A 131 -5.94 8.39 21.12
CA CYS A 131 -4.52 8.04 20.99
C CYS A 131 -4.36 6.53 21.23
N ARG A 132 -3.87 5.81 20.22
CA ARG A 132 -3.62 4.36 20.25
C ARG A 132 -2.12 4.10 20.20
N ILE A 133 -1.56 3.54 21.26
CA ILE A 133 -0.11 3.35 21.42
C ILE A 133 0.21 1.87 21.31
N ARG A 134 1.20 1.50 20.49
CA ARG A 134 1.65 0.11 20.34
C ARG A 134 3.16 0.03 20.37
N VAL A 135 3.69 -0.63 21.40
CA VAL A 135 5.11 -0.93 21.56
C VAL A 135 5.36 -2.38 21.18
N TYR A 136 6.33 -2.61 20.30
CA TYR A 136 6.83 -3.93 19.95
C TYR A 136 8.32 -4.02 20.28
N ALA A 137 8.71 -5.05 21.01
CA ALA A 137 10.11 -5.31 21.39
C ALA A 137 10.34 -6.81 21.55
N ASN A 138 11.60 -7.24 21.47
CA ASN A 138 12.03 -8.54 21.95
C ASN A 138 12.18 -8.49 23.47
N VAL A 139 11.12 -8.82 24.22
CA VAL A 139 11.09 -8.64 25.69
C VAL A 139 12.19 -9.45 26.39
N SER A 140 12.50 -10.64 25.89
CA SER A 140 13.59 -11.47 26.41
C SER A 140 14.97 -10.81 26.22
N GLY A 141 15.23 -10.28 25.03
CA GLY A 141 16.46 -9.55 24.72
C GLY A 141 16.59 -8.25 25.51
N LEU A 142 15.51 -7.48 25.61
CA LEU A 142 15.46 -6.20 26.31
C LEU A 142 15.61 -6.38 27.84
N SER A 143 14.98 -7.41 28.43
CA SER A 143 15.16 -7.77 29.84
C SER A 143 16.64 -8.00 30.16
N LYS A 144 17.33 -8.77 29.31
CA LYS A 144 18.77 -9.01 29.47
C LYS A 144 19.60 -7.74 29.37
N VAL A 145 19.26 -6.83 28.44
CA VAL A 145 19.97 -5.54 28.30
C VAL A 145 19.81 -4.68 29.56
N TYR A 146 18.61 -4.58 30.13
CA TYR A 146 18.39 -3.81 31.37
C TYR A 146 19.08 -4.44 32.58
N HIS A 147 19.13 -5.77 32.68
CA HIS A 147 19.90 -6.49 33.69
C HIS A 147 21.41 -6.22 33.56
N ASP A 148 21.98 -6.47 32.37
CA ASP A 148 23.42 -6.38 32.09
C ASP A 148 23.96 -4.93 32.22
N THR A 149 23.07 -3.94 32.38
CA THR A 149 23.39 -2.51 32.59
C THR A 149 22.91 -1.97 33.94
N SER A 150 22.44 -2.83 34.85
CA SER A 150 21.93 -2.46 36.19
C SER A 150 20.78 -1.44 36.19
N ILE A 151 20.04 -1.33 35.08
CA ILE A 151 18.81 -0.52 35.01
C ILE A 151 17.68 -1.26 35.73
N ALA A 152 17.59 -2.58 35.54
CA ALA A 152 16.62 -3.46 36.16
C ALA A 152 17.32 -4.49 37.06
N PRO A 153 16.81 -4.80 38.27
CA PRO A 153 17.22 -6.02 38.99
C PRO A 153 16.82 -7.29 38.22
N VAL A 154 17.51 -8.40 38.53
CA VAL A 154 17.24 -9.74 37.97
C VAL A 154 15.77 -10.14 38.09
N ASP A 155 15.16 -9.79 39.24
CA ASP A 155 13.89 -10.36 39.71
C ASP A 155 12.63 -9.64 39.17
N GLY A 156 12.63 -9.25 37.89
CA GLY A 156 11.38 -9.06 37.13
C GLY A 156 10.73 -7.68 37.10
N THR A 157 11.50 -6.59 36.97
CA THR A 157 10.91 -5.22 36.82
C THR A 157 10.32 -4.94 35.43
N LEU A 158 10.90 -5.45 34.34
CA LEU A 158 10.35 -5.21 32.98
C LEU A 158 8.99 -5.89 32.78
N GLU A 159 8.78 -7.08 33.33
CA GLU A 159 7.48 -7.75 33.23
C GLU A 159 6.39 -6.95 33.98
N ALA A 160 6.69 -6.51 35.20
CA ALA A 160 5.79 -5.64 35.95
C ALA A 160 5.50 -4.34 35.19
N PHE A 161 6.51 -3.72 34.57
CA PHE A 161 6.34 -2.54 33.71
C PHE A 161 5.39 -2.81 32.52
N ILE A 162 5.55 -3.94 31.83
CA ILE A 162 4.67 -4.32 30.71
C ILE A 162 3.23 -4.56 31.19
N GLN A 163 3.04 -5.22 32.34
CA GLN A 163 1.73 -5.39 32.95
C GLN A 163 1.07 -4.04 33.28
N GLY A 164 1.82 -3.12 33.93
CA GLY A 164 1.33 -1.78 34.26
C GLY A 164 1.00 -0.93 33.02
N PHE A 165 1.81 -1.03 31.97
CA PHE A 165 1.56 -0.36 30.68
C PHE A 165 0.24 -0.85 30.06
N ASN A 166 0.07 -2.17 29.95
CA ASN A 166 -1.10 -2.80 29.32
C ASN A 166 -2.40 -2.60 30.13
N MET A 167 -2.31 -2.41 31.45
CA MET A 167 -3.49 -2.20 32.31
C MET A 167 -3.93 -0.74 32.42
N GLU A 168 -3.10 0.24 32.06
CA GLU A 168 -3.43 1.67 32.21
C GLU A 168 -4.50 2.15 31.23
N ASN A 169 -4.49 1.66 29.99
CA ASN A 169 -5.40 2.16 28.96
C ASN A 169 -5.65 1.12 27.87
N GLY A 170 -6.92 0.81 27.60
CA GLY A 170 -7.32 -0.22 26.62
C GLY A 170 -7.02 0.08 25.14
N LEU A 171 -6.34 1.19 24.83
CA LEU A 171 -5.79 1.50 23.50
C LEU A 171 -4.25 1.52 23.49
N CYS A 172 -3.60 1.09 24.58
CA CYS A 172 -2.15 1.14 24.76
C CYS A 172 -1.60 -0.27 25.02
N ASP A 173 -0.91 -0.83 24.04
CA ASP A 173 -0.36 -2.18 24.07
C ASP A 173 1.18 -2.15 24.09
N PHE A 174 1.80 -2.93 24.98
CA PHE A 174 3.20 -3.36 24.91
C PHE A 174 3.19 -4.87 24.67
N VAL A 175 3.74 -5.28 23.52
CA VAL A 175 3.65 -6.65 23.01
C VAL A 175 5.05 -7.22 22.79
N ASP A 176 5.31 -8.41 23.34
CA ASP A 176 6.49 -9.18 22.98
C ASP A 176 6.39 -9.61 21.51
N ALA A 177 7.33 -9.14 20.70
CA ALA A 177 7.45 -9.53 19.30
C ALA A 177 8.12 -10.91 19.14
N GLY A 178 8.73 -11.43 20.21
CA GLY A 178 9.51 -12.66 20.22
C GLY A 178 11.00 -12.41 20.00
N ASN A 179 11.79 -13.48 20.08
CA ASN A 179 13.26 -13.44 20.07
C ASN A 179 13.90 -13.49 18.67
N GLY A 180 13.09 -13.48 17.60
CA GLY A 180 13.58 -13.47 16.23
C GLY A 180 14.11 -12.10 15.80
N LYS A 181 15.06 -12.09 14.86
CA LYS A 181 15.56 -10.85 14.26
C LYS A 181 14.45 -10.21 13.41
N GLU A 182 14.30 -8.89 13.50
CA GLU A 182 13.32 -8.09 12.73
C GLU A 182 11.83 -8.40 13.03
N CYS A 183 11.53 -9.09 14.14
CA CYS A 183 10.17 -9.43 14.53
C CYS A 183 9.33 -8.21 14.97
N ALA A 184 9.95 -7.25 15.67
CA ALA A 184 9.31 -5.98 16.00
C ALA A 184 9.05 -5.16 14.72
N ASP A 185 10.07 -5.05 13.84
CA ASP A 185 9.97 -4.34 12.57
C ASP A 185 8.83 -4.89 11.71
N MET A 186 8.70 -6.21 11.58
CA MET A 186 7.65 -6.83 10.77
C MET A 186 6.25 -6.40 11.22
N LYS A 187 6.01 -6.33 12.54
CA LYS A 187 4.73 -5.89 13.11
C LYS A 187 4.52 -4.38 12.88
N LEU A 188 5.55 -3.56 13.13
CA LEU A 188 5.49 -2.11 12.96
C LEU A 188 5.27 -1.69 11.50
N ARG A 189 5.94 -2.36 10.54
CA ARG A 189 5.75 -2.12 9.10
C ARG A 189 4.33 -2.48 8.66
N ALA A 190 3.81 -3.64 9.06
CA ALA A 190 2.44 -4.04 8.73
C ALA A 190 1.38 -3.09 9.31
N LEU A 191 1.59 -2.58 10.54
CA LEU A 191 0.70 -1.59 11.14
C LEU A 191 0.80 -0.23 10.47
N PHE A 192 2.01 0.22 10.13
CA PHE A 192 2.19 1.45 9.36
C PHE A 192 1.47 1.39 8.01
N GLU A 193 1.63 0.29 7.25
CA GLU A 193 0.96 0.07 5.97
C GLU A 193 -0.58 0.04 6.10
N GLN A 194 -1.11 -0.45 7.21
CA GLN A 194 -2.55 -0.42 7.49
C GLN A 194 -3.01 1.00 7.87
N ASP A 195 -2.31 1.64 8.81
CA ASP A 195 -2.71 2.92 9.40
C ASP A 195 -2.58 4.07 8.41
N ILE A 196 -1.62 4.03 7.47
CA ILE A 196 -1.50 5.07 6.44
C ILE A 196 -2.65 5.03 5.43
N LEU A 197 -3.31 3.87 5.29
CA LEU A 197 -4.48 3.67 4.43
C LEU A 197 -5.83 3.85 5.16
N ASP A 198 -5.84 3.80 6.50
CA ASP A 198 -7.05 4.01 7.28
C ASP A 198 -7.43 5.50 7.29
N VAL A 199 -8.60 5.82 6.72
CA VAL A 199 -9.12 7.19 6.65
C VAL A 199 -9.35 7.80 8.03
N HIS A 200 -9.58 6.97 9.06
CA HIS A 200 -9.76 7.42 10.44
C HIS A 200 -8.42 7.71 11.15
N CYS A 201 -7.29 7.24 10.62
CA CYS A 201 -5.97 7.54 11.16
C CYS A 201 -5.55 8.93 10.70
N GLN A 202 -5.71 9.92 11.59
CA GLN A 202 -5.40 11.32 11.27
C GLN A 202 -3.89 11.60 11.31
N ARG A 203 -3.12 10.85 12.12
CA ARG A 203 -1.67 10.98 12.23
C ARG A 203 -1.02 9.69 12.72
N ILE A 204 0.15 9.37 12.16
CA ILE A 204 1.05 8.31 12.62
C ILE A 204 2.29 8.95 13.24
N ILE A 205 2.50 8.69 14.52
CA ILE A 205 3.68 9.08 15.27
C ILE A 205 4.59 7.85 15.35
N PHE A 206 5.67 7.86 14.57
CA PHE A 206 6.56 6.72 14.38
C PHE A 206 7.83 6.88 15.23
N CYS A 207 7.89 6.08 16.30
CA CYS A 207 8.96 6.06 17.27
C CYS A 207 9.91 4.89 16.94
N ALA A 208 10.87 5.13 16.05
CA ALA A 208 11.87 4.14 15.65
C ALA A 208 13.22 4.78 15.23
N SER A 209 13.63 5.83 15.95
CA SER A 209 14.74 6.71 15.56
C SER A 209 16.05 5.99 15.21
N ALA A 210 16.33 4.89 15.90
CA ALA A 210 17.65 4.30 16.00
C ALA A 210 17.96 3.17 15.01
N ASP A 211 17.00 2.80 14.14
CA ASP A 211 17.15 1.74 13.14
C ASP A 211 16.90 2.24 11.69
N ASN A 212 17.78 1.86 10.77
CA ASN A 212 17.65 2.17 9.34
C ASN A 212 16.63 1.26 8.63
N GLY A 213 16.20 0.14 9.23
CA GLY A 213 15.25 -0.81 8.65
C GLY A 213 13.92 -0.18 8.21
N TYR A 214 13.50 0.90 8.86
CA TYR A 214 12.28 1.64 8.54
C TYR A 214 12.42 2.66 7.41
N ALA A 215 13.64 3.04 7.03
CA ALA A 215 13.87 4.08 6.01
C ALA A 215 13.25 3.71 4.64
N ARG A 216 13.23 2.41 4.31
CA ARG A 216 12.60 1.89 3.08
C ARG A 216 11.07 1.92 3.10
N VAL A 217 10.46 1.90 4.29
CA VAL A 217 9.00 1.92 4.49
C VAL A 217 8.49 3.35 4.58
N LEU A 218 9.25 4.25 5.18
CA LEU A 218 8.92 5.69 5.25
C LEU A 218 9.25 6.42 3.94
N GLY A 219 10.31 6.04 3.23
CA GLY A 219 10.79 6.73 2.01
C GLY A 219 9.76 6.96 0.89
N PRO A 220 8.78 6.07 0.63
CA PRO A 220 7.69 6.31 -0.31
C PRO A 220 6.67 7.38 0.13
N HIS A 221 6.65 7.76 1.41
CA HIS A 221 5.61 8.60 2.02
C HIS A 221 6.11 10.00 2.45
N ARG A 222 7.24 10.47 1.89
CA ARG A 222 7.86 11.77 2.21
C ARG A 222 6.95 12.99 2.07
N GLU A 223 5.90 12.90 1.27
CA GLU A 223 4.93 13.98 1.03
C GLU A 223 3.64 13.83 1.87
N ASP A 224 3.56 12.83 2.76
CA ASP A 224 2.37 12.59 3.60
C ASP A 224 2.49 13.33 4.95
N ASP A 225 1.73 14.41 5.09
CA ASP A 225 1.70 15.31 6.25
C ASP A 225 1.13 14.64 7.52
N ARG A 226 0.58 13.43 7.41
CA ARG A 226 0.10 12.64 8.56
C ARG A 226 1.22 11.89 9.26
N ILE A 227 2.47 11.93 8.79
CA ILE A 227 3.59 11.22 9.42
C ILE A 227 4.42 12.17 10.30
N SER A 228 4.73 11.72 11.51
CA SER A 228 5.66 12.39 12.43
C SER A 228 6.68 11.40 12.97
N LEU A 229 7.96 11.76 13.00
CA LEU A 229 9.03 10.92 13.54
C LEU A 229 9.45 11.39 14.93
N VAL A 230 9.64 10.45 15.86
CA VAL A 230 10.10 10.77 17.22
C VAL A 230 11.57 10.39 17.37
N GLU A 231 12.41 11.38 17.67
CA GLU A 231 13.79 11.16 18.09
C GLU A 231 13.82 10.73 19.57
N GLY A 232 14.42 9.56 19.81
CA GLY A 232 14.81 9.11 21.14
C GLY A 232 16.31 9.31 21.25
N SER A 233 17.08 8.24 21.06
CA SER A 233 18.48 8.39 20.68
C SER A 233 18.62 8.96 19.26
N SER A 234 19.79 9.56 18.97
CA SER A 234 20.10 10.18 17.68
C SER A 234 19.66 9.33 16.48
N PHE A 235 18.96 9.94 15.51
CA PHE A 235 18.52 9.24 14.30
C PHE A 235 19.66 8.46 13.61
N ALA A 236 19.38 7.20 13.25
CA ALA A 236 20.27 6.40 12.41
C ALA A 236 20.43 7.06 11.03
N ARG A 237 21.56 6.82 10.35
CA ARG A 237 21.97 7.60 9.16
C ARG A 237 20.86 7.77 8.11
N GLU A 238 20.20 6.68 7.71
CA GLU A 238 19.18 6.71 6.65
C GLU A 238 17.87 7.33 7.17
N MET A 239 17.56 7.17 8.46
CA MET A 239 16.45 7.87 9.12
C MET A 239 16.71 9.38 9.21
N LYS A 240 17.96 9.79 9.45
CA LYS A 240 18.38 11.20 9.53
C LYS A 240 18.35 11.88 8.16
N GLU A 241 18.65 11.15 7.08
CA GLU A 241 18.49 11.63 5.70
C GLU A 241 17.01 11.81 5.33
N LEU A 242 16.11 11.03 5.92
CA LEU A 242 14.67 11.15 5.73
C LEU A 242 14.01 12.23 6.59
N ALA A 243 14.47 12.41 7.83
CA ALA A 243 13.87 13.28 8.83
C ALA A 243 13.47 14.70 8.34
N PRO A 244 14.21 15.39 7.45
CA PRO A 244 13.79 16.70 6.91
C PRO A 244 12.49 16.71 6.10
N HIS A 245 12.00 15.55 5.66
CA HIS A 245 10.74 15.41 4.90
C HIS A 245 9.53 15.16 5.82
N PHE A 246 9.74 15.02 7.14
CA PHE A 246 8.70 14.69 8.09
C PHE A 246 8.67 15.69 9.24
N ALA A 247 7.50 15.85 9.87
CA ALA A 247 7.45 16.52 11.16
C ALA A 247 8.25 15.71 12.18
N THR A 248 9.11 16.36 12.96
CA THR A 248 10.00 15.70 13.94
C THR A 248 9.76 16.25 15.34
N THR A 249 9.87 15.38 16.35
CA THR A 249 9.72 15.74 17.77
C THR A 249 10.52 14.80 18.66
N SER A 250 10.55 15.04 19.97
CA SER A 250 11.15 14.13 20.96
C SER A 250 10.33 14.15 22.25
N PHE A 251 10.29 13.02 22.97
CA PHE A 251 9.55 12.87 24.23
C PHE A 251 10.50 12.50 25.38
N PRO A 252 11.31 13.46 25.87
CA PRO A 252 12.42 13.17 26.80
C PRO A 252 11.96 12.62 28.16
N ASP A 253 10.75 12.94 28.62
CA ASP A 253 10.19 12.39 29.86
C ASP A 253 9.75 10.92 29.73
N VAL A 254 9.70 10.38 28.51
CA VAL A 254 9.25 9.02 28.19
C VAL A 254 10.40 8.15 27.71
N PHE A 255 11.12 8.62 26.68
CA PHE A 255 12.18 7.88 25.99
C PHE A 255 13.56 8.44 26.31
N ARG A 256 14.56 7.55 26.37
CA ARG A 256 15.96 7.94 26.54
C ARG A 256 16.48 8.67 25.30
N SER A 257 17.25 9.73 25.54
CA SER A 257 18.03 10.44 24.51
C SER A 257 19.32 9.71 24.09
N THR A 258 19.65 8.58 24.72
CA THR A 258 20.89 7.82 24.53
C THR A 258 20.63 6.32 24.45
N LYS A 259 21.31 5.64 23.53
CA LYS A 259 21.26 4.17 23.41
C LYS A 259 21.85 3.50 24.67
N ILE A 260 21.28 2.37 25.07
CA ILE A 260 21.80 1.58 26.19
C ILE A 260 23.05 0.82 25.72
N ILE A 261 24.20 1.17 26.30
CA ILE A 261 25.50 0.55 25.97
C ILE A 261 25.76 -0.61 26.93
N SER A 262 25.28 -1.81 26.58
CA SER A 262 25.71 -3.03 27.26
C SER A 262 27.19 -3.28 26.96
N ARG A 263 28.05 -3.15 27.98
CA ARG A 263 29.46 -3.52 27.89
C ARG A 263 29.56 -5.05 27.81
N ARG A 264 29.58 -5.58 26.58
CA ARG A 264 30.09 -6.94 26.37
C ARG A 264 31.55 -6.97 26.84
N VAL A 265 31.79 -7.55 28.01
CA VAL A 265 33.09 -8.11 28.35
C VAL A 265 33.35 -9.26 27.40
N SER A 266 33.94 -8.93 26.24
CA SER A 266 34.59 -9.90 25.38
C SER A 266 35.71 -10.51 26.19
N PHE A 267 35.46 -11.69 26.78
CA PHE A 267 36.52 -12.60 27.15
C PHE A 267 37.22 -13.00 25.85
N SER A 268 38.25 -12.25 25.50
CA SER A 268 39.22 -12.63 24.48
C SER A 268 39.86 -13.93 24.95
N THR A 269 39.32 -15.05 24.47
CA THR A 269 40.01 -16.33 24.55
C THR A 269 41.38 -16.13 23.92
N VAL A 270 42.43 -16.34 24.74
CA VAL A 270 43.81 -16.11 24.33
C VAL A 270 44.12 -17.05 23.17
N THR A 271 44.05 -16.54 21.95
CA THR A 271 44.56 -17.22 20.77
C THR A 271 46.09 -17.22 20.86
N PRO A 272 46.75 -18.39 20.86
CA PRO A 272 48.21 -18.43 20.87
C PRO A 272 48.79 -17.80 19.58
N PRO A 273 50.00 -17.20 19.64
CA PRO A 273 50.56 -16.46 18.50
C PRO A 273 50.70 -17.32 17.24
N ARG A 274 50.23 -16.79 16.11
CA ARG A 274 50.20 -17.51 14.83
C ARG A 274 51.53 -17.37 14.06
N THR A 275 52.60 -17.88 14.64
CA THR A 275 53.95 -17.94 14.03
C THR A 275 54.64 -19.26 14.37
N PRO A 276 54.91 -20.16 13.40
CA PRO A 276 55.72 -21.34 13.65
C PRO A 276 57.21 -20.95 13.68
N PRO A 277 58.01 -21.41 14.67
CA PRO A 277 59.45 -21.28 14.60
C PRO A 277 59.99 -22.17 13.47
N GLN A 278 60.96 -21.66 12.71
CA GLN A 278 61.72 -22.46 11.76
C GLN A 278 62.55 -23.52 12.51
N ASN A 279 62.81 -24.66 11.86
CA ASN A 279 63.61 -25.81 12.32
C ASN A 279 62.88 -26.97 13.06
N TYR A 280 61.88 -27.57 12.41
CA TYR A 280 61.42 -28.95 12.74
C TYR A 280 61.54 -29.94 11.57
N ALA A 281 62.27 -29.58 10.51
CA ALA A 281 62.46 -30.43 9.33
C ALA A 281 63.71 -31.32 9.43
N SER A 282 63.87 -32.09 10.51
CA SER A 282 64.96 -33.09 10.65
C SER A 282 64.76 -34.11 11.79
N ALA A 283 63.63 -34.86 11.85
CA ALA A 283 63.53 -36.07 12.69
C ALA A 283 62.31 -36.99 12.42
N VAL A 284 62.13 -37.54 11.22
CA VAL A 284 61.55 -38.91 11.07
C VAL A 284 62.17 -39.61 9.85
N LYS A 285 63.19 -40.43 10.09
CA LYS A 285 63.53 -41.57 9.23
C LYS A 285 63.13 -42.86 9.97
N THR A 286 63.08 -43.97 9.23
CA THR A 286 62.93 -45.38 9.64
C THR A 286 61.52 -45.91 9.98
N THR A 287 60.84 -46.44 8.95
CA THR A 287 60.08 -47.71 8.99
C THR A 287 60.11 -48.38 7.60
N PRO A 288 60.41 -49.70 7.48
CA PRO A 288 60.28 -50.49 6.26
C PRO A 288 59.20 -51.61 6.44
N PRO A 289 58.86 -52.46 5.44
CA PRO A 289 57.53 -52.35 4.81
C PRO A 289 56.72 -53.66 4.74
N ARG A 290 55.49 -53.61 4.21
CA ARG A 290 54.83 -54.80 3.65
C ARG A 290 54.01 -54.50 2.38
N SER A 291 54.27 -55.32 1.37
CA SER A 291 53.51 -55.60 0.14
C SER A 291 51.98 -55.62 0.31
N GLN A 292 51.11 -55.39 -0.68
CA GLN A 292 51.18 -55.34 -2.17
C GLN A 292 49.87 -54.65 -2.71
N SER A 293 49.56 -54.39 -3.99
CA SER A 293 50.15 -54.65 -5.33
C SER A 293 49.60 -53.67 -6.41
N VAL A 294 49.91 -53.96 -7.69
CA VAL A 294 49.31 -53.57 -9.02
C VAL A 294 47.96 -52.81 -9.04
N SER A 295 47.66 -51.80 -9.90
CA SER A 295 48.32 -51.15 -11.06
C SER A 295 47.60 -49.80 -11.37
N GLY A 296 48.02 -48.91 -12.29
CA GLY A 296 49.20 -48.86 -13.16
C GLY A 296 49.20 -47.70 -14.21
N VAL A 297 50.38 -47.22 -14.58
CA VAL A 297 50.82 -46.48 -15.81
C VAL A 297 49.98 -45.30 -16.39
N ASN A 298 50.37 -44.09 -15.97
CA ASN A 298 50.95 -43.00 -16.78
C ASN A 298 50.40 -42.53 -18.17
N ARG A 299 50.13 -41.21 -18.22
CA ARG A 299 50.60 -40.17 -19.20
C ARG A 299 49.91 -39.91 -20.55
N ARG A 300 49.58 -38.61 -20.68
CA ARG A 300 49.71 -37.67 -21.82
C ARG A 300 48.73 -37.76 -23.00
N SER A 301 48.07 -36.61 -23.22
CA SER A 301 47.39 -36.18 -24.44
C SER A 301 48.32 -36.24 -25.67
N PRO A 302 47.76 -36.31 -26.89
CA PRO A 302 47.32 -35.08 -27.56
C PRO A 302 45.94 -35.15 -28.23
N SER A 303 45.32 -33.98 -28.42
CA SER A 303 44.19 -33.73 -29.33
C SER A 303 44.69 -33.82 -30.80
N PRO A 304 43.85 -34.04 -31.85
CA PRO A 304 42.74 -33.11 -32.14
C PRO A 304 41.47 -33.65 -32.86
N LEU A 305 40.48 -32.75 -32.97
CA LEU A 305 39.41 -32.63 -33.98
C LEU A 305 38.14 -33.53 -33.94
N THR A 306 37.01 -32.83 -33.81
CA THR A 306 35.69 -33.06 -34.45
C THR A 306 35.00 -34.43 -34.36
N SER A 307 33.95 -34.51 -33.53
CA SER A 307 32.57 -34.67 -34.03
C SER A 307 31.54 -34.29 -32.97
N ALA A 308 30.34 -33.87 -33.38
CA ALA A 308 29.31 -33.32 -32.52
C ALA A 308 28.65 -34.38 -31.62
N ARG A 309 28.50 -34.10 -30.32
CA ARG A 309 27.50 -34.75 -29.45
C ARG A 309 26.80 -33.77 -28.52
N ILE A 310 25.48 -33.99 -28.47
CA ILE A 310 24.44 -33.31 -27.69
C ILE A 310 24.88 -33.16 -26.22
N SER A 311 24.89 -31.93 -25.71
CA SER A 311 25.15 -31.65 -24.30
C SER A 311 23.83 -31.54 -23.52
N ASN A 312 23.57 -32.51 -22.67
CA ASN A 312 22.66 -32.32 -21.53
C ASN A 312 23.31 -31.30 -20.57
N ARG A 313 22.84 -30.06 -20.60
CA ARG A 313 23.17 -29.04 -19.59
C ARG A 313 21.91 -28.70 -18.80
N PRO A 314 21.94 -28.65 -17.46
CA PRO A 314 20.79 -28.20 -16.68
C PRO A 314 20.41 -26.77 -17.13
N ARG A 315 19.13 -26.56 -17.45
CA ARG A 315 18.62 -25.23 -17.77
C ARG A 315 18.68 -24.36 -16.52
N SER A 316 19.68 -23.49 -16.45
CA SER A 316 19.58 -22.28 -15.64
C SER A 316 18.28 -21.56 -16.01
N PRO A 317 17.46 -21.12 -15.03
CA PRO A 317 16.24 -20.40 -15.35
C PRO A 317 16.61 -19.11 -16.10
N VAL A 318 16.03 -18.94 -17.28
CA VAL A 318 16.02 -17.65 -17.96
C VAL A 318 15.27 -16.69 -17.04
N ARG A 319 15.97 -15.73 -16.45
CA ARG A 319 15.32 -14.66 -15.66
C ARG A 319 14.42 -13.89 -16.61
N LEU A 320 13.11 -14.03 -16.44
CA LEU A 320 12.12 -13.37 -17.28
C LEU A 320 11.89 -11.99 -16.67
N ALA A 321 12.84 -11.09 -16.94
CA ALA A 321 12.80 -9.72 -16.48
C ALA A 321 11.40 -9.12 -16.77
N VAL A 322 10.75 -8.61 -15.72
CA VAL A 322 9.40 -8.06 -15.83
C VAL A 322 9.43 -6.86 -16.79
N CYS A 323 8.80 -7.03 -17.95
CA CYS A 323 8.66 -5.98 -18.95
C CYS A 323 7.85 -4.81 -18.39
N LYS A 324 8.28 -3.58 -18.74
CA LYS A 324 7.66 -2.33 -18.28
C LYS A 324 7.39 -1.37 -19.45
N ASN A 325 6.43 -0.47 -19.26
CA ASN A 325 6.23 0.68 -20.15
C ASN A 325 7.05 1.91 -19.71
N VAL A 326 6.92 3.02 -20.43
CA VAL A 326 7.59 4.31 -20.12
C VAL A 326 7.31 4.82 -18.71
N ALA A 327 6.15 4.51 -18.14
CA ALA A 327 5.76 4.89 -16.78
C ALA A 327 6.26 3.90 -15.71
N GLY A 328 7.10 2.93 -16.07
CA GLY A 328 7.63 1.90 -15.17
C GLY A 328 6.61 0.83 -14.76
N GLN A 329 5.40 0.87 -15.32
CA GLN A 329 4.32 -0.07 -15.03
C GLN A 329 4.55 -1.39 -15.75
N ARG A 330 4.27 -2.51 -15.09
CA ARG A 330 4.36 -3.86 -15.65
C ARG A 330 3.44 -4.05 -16.84
N VAL A 331 4.02 -4.49 -17.94
CA VAL A 331 3.33 -4.97 -19.12
C VAL A 331 3.59 -6.47 -19.25
N ASP A 332 2.56 -7.28 -19.04
CA ASP A 332 2.66 -8.70 -19.35
C ASP A 332 2.48 -8.94 -20.87
N PRO A 333 3.18 -9.94 -21.47
CA PRO A 333 2.93 -10.35 -22.84
C PRO A 333 1.46 -10.75 -23.08
N PRO A 334 0.88 -10.42 -24.26
CA PRO A 334 -0.46 -10.88 -24.65
C PRO A 334 -0.57 -12.41 -24.61
N LEU A 335 -1.67 -12.93 -24.06
CA LEU A 335 -1.94 -14.37 -24.02
C LEU A 335 -2.78 -14.79 -25.22
N ARG A 336 -2.42 -15.94 -25.81
CA ARG A 336 -3.23 -16.64 -26.81
C ARG A 336 -3.89 -17.85 -26.16
N TYR A 337 -5.02 -17.62 -25.50
CA TYR A 337 -5.89 -18.70 -25.03
C TYR A 337 -6.69 -19.30 -26.21
N SER A 338 -7.24 -20.51 -26.03
CA SER A 338 -7.80 -21.32 -27.11
C SER A 338 -9.22 -20.90 -27.54
N SER A 339 -10.23 -21.25 -26.75
CA SER A 339 -11.63 -20.87 -26.96
C SER A 339 -12.31 -20.61 -25.61
N LYS A 340 -13.48 -19.97 -25.65
CA LYS A 340 -14.26 -19.68 -24.44
C LYS A 340 -14.70 -20.97 -23.74
N GLU A 341 -15.12 -21.96 -24.51
CA GLU A 341 -15.62 -23.25 -24.07
C GLU A 341 -14.52 -24.04 -23.34
N ASN A 342 -13.31 -24.07 -23.89
CA ASN A 342 -12.14 -24.69 -23.25
C ASN A 342 -11.76 -23.99 -21.94
N VAL A 343 -11.76 -22.64 -21.94
CA VAL A 343 -11.49 -21.84 -20.75
C VAL A 343 -12.55 -22.07 -19.66
N ASP A 344 -13.83 -22.11 -20.03
CA ASP A 344 -14.92 -22.34 -19.08
C ASP A 344 -14.92 -23.79 -18.56
N ALA A 345 -14.57 -24.78 -19.37
CA ALA A 345 -14.33 -26.16 -18.94
C ALA A 345 -13.14 -26.27 -17.97
N LEU A 346 -12.07 -25.51 -18.18
CA LEU A 346 -10.93 -25.45 -17.26
C LEU A 346 -11.30 -24.83 -15.90
N LYS A 347 -12.14 -23.79 -15.87
CA LYS A 347 -12.60 -23.16 -14.61
C LYS A 347 -13.36 -24.10 -13.68
N GLN A 348 -14.04 -25.12 -14.22
CA GLN A 348 -14.75 -26.13 -13.43
C GLN A 348 -13.81 -27.13 -12.76
N ARG A 349 -12.55 -27.23 -13.24
CA ARG A 349 -11.52 -28.07 -12.63
C ARG A 349 -10.80 -27.24 -11.57
N LYS A 350 -10.75 -27.72 -10.32
CA LYS A 350 -10.08 -27.05 -9.18
C LYS A 350 -8.54 -27.12 -9.27
N LEU A 351 -7.97 -26.70 -10.40
CA LEU A 351 -6.54 -26.73 -10.70
C LEU A 351 -5.78 -25.65 -9.92
N CYS A 352 -4.57 -25.98 -9.46
CA CYS A 352 -3.72 -25.01 -8.78
C CYS A 352 -2.97 -24.12 -9.78
N ASN A 353 -3.39 -22.86 -9.90
CA ASN A 353 -2.77 -21.92 -10.86
C ASN A 353 -1.24 -21.76 -10.69
N PRO A 354 -0.68 -21.49 -9.48
CA PRO A 354 0.78 -21.40 -9.32
C PRO A 354 1.52 -22.66 -9.76
N TYR A 355 1.05 -23.84 -9.31
CA TYR A 355 1.68 -25.11 -9.63
C TYR A 355 1.74 -25.37 -11.13
N HIS A 356 0.60 -25.27 -11.83
CA HIS A 356 0.52 -25.59 -13.26
C HIS A 356 1.13 -24.53 -14.18
N ILE A 357 1.28 -23.28 -13.72
CA ILE A 357 1.82 -22.16 -14.54
C ILE A 357 3.31 -21.92 -14.30
N VAL A 358 3.78 -22.09 -13.04
CA VAL A 358 5.15 -21.77 -12.58
C VAL A 358 5.95 -23.05 -12.27
N GLY A 359 5.28 -24.15 -11.96
CA GLY A 359 5.91 -25.40 -11.49
C GLY A 359 6.06 -25.49 -9.97
N SER A 360 5.52 -24.54 -9.20
CA SER A 360 5.59 -24.54 -7.73
C SER A 360 4.33 -23.96 -7.08
N CYS A 361 3.94 -24.52 -5.93
CA CYS A 361 2.83 -24.02 -5.12
C CYS A 361 3.36 -23.52 -3.77
N PRO A 362 3.06 -22.28 -3.35
CA PRO A 362 3.50 -21.78 -2.04
C PRO A 362 2.86 -22.50 -0.85
N TYR A 363 1.76 -23.24 -1.07
CA TYR A 363 1.06 -24.02 -0.05
C TYR A 363 1.54 -25.48 0.03
N GLY A 364 2.36 -25.97 -0.91
CA GLY A 364 2.84 -27.35 -0.94
C GLY A 364 1.71 -28.38 -0.79
N GLU A 365 1.90 -29.35 0.10
CA GLU A 365 0.93 -30.40 0.46
C GLU A 365 -0.35 -29.87 1.13
N SER A 366 -0.36 -28.64 1.65
CA SER A 366 -1.56 -28.02 2.24
C SER A 366 -2.50 -27.40 1.19
N CYS A 367 -2.22 -27.56 -0.10
CA CYS A 367 -3.02 -26.99 -1.16
C CYS A 367 -4.26 -27.84 -1.50
N ASN A 368 -5.45 -27.30 -1.25
CA ASN A 368 -6.73 -27.93 -1.62
C ASN A 368 -7.07 -27.85 -3.13
N HIS A 369 -6.06 -27.73 -4.00
CA HIS A 369 -6.20 -27.64 -5.46
C HIS A 369 -5.35 -28.71 -6.15
N ASP A 370 -5.86 -29.23 -7.26
CA ASP A 370 -5.25 -30.32 -8.02
C ASP A 370 -3.86 -29.95 -8.55
N HIS A 371 -2.85 -30.75 -8.14
CA HIS A 371 -1.46 -30.75 -8.61
C HIS A 371 -1.12 -31.95 -9.53
N GLU A 372 -1.98 -32.97 -9.59
CA GLU A 372 -1.69 -34.24 -10.27
C GLU A 372 -2.03 -34.21 -11.77
N SER A 373 -3.06 -33.45 -12.15
CA SER A 373 -3.50 -33.30 -13.54
C SER A 373 -2.38 -32.80 -14.45
N ARG A 374 -1.92 -33.65 -15.37
CA ARG A 374 -1.03 -33.20 -16.47
C ARG A 374 -1.82 -32.37 -17.48
N LEU A 375 -1.46 -31.10 -17.62
CA LEU A 375 -2.05 -30.18 -18.60
C LEU A 375 -1.22 -30.14 -19.89
N ARG A 376 -1.90 -30.06 -21.05
CA ARG A 376 -1.25 -29.78 -22.33
C ARG A 376 -0.77 -28.31 -22.37
N PRO A 377 0.25 -27.95 -23.18
CA PRO A 377 0.77 -26.58 -23.23
C PRO A 377 -0.31 -25.50 -23.43
N GLN A 378 -1.27 -25.73 -24.34
CA GLN A 378 -2.39 -24.80 -24.54
C GLN A 378 -3.29 -24.66 -23.30
N GLN A 379 -3.49 -25.73 -22.53
CA GLN A 379 -4.26 -25.67 -21.29
C GLN A 379 -3.53 -24.89 -20.19
N VAL A 380 -2.19 -24.82 -20.23
CA VAL A 380 -1.40 -23.95 -19.35
C VAL A 380 -1.57 -22.47 -19.74
N GLU A 381 -1.62 -22.15 -21.04
CA GLU A 381 -1.96 -20.79 -21.50
C GLU A 381 -3.39 -20.39 -21.12
N ASP A 382 -4.36 -21.29 -21.32
CA ASP A 382 -5.76 -21.09 -20.94
C ASP A 382 -5.91 -20.88 -19.42
N LEU A 383 -5.16 -21.65 -18.62
CA LEU A 383 -5.11 -21.49 -17.16
C LEU A 383 -4.40 -20.19 -16.76
N ARG A 384 -3.35 -19.76 -17.48
CA ARG A 384 -2.70 -18.46 -17.27
C ARG A 384 -3.64 -17.31 -17.58
N TYR A 385 -4.48 -17.43 -18.60
CA TYR A 385 -5.56 -16.47 -18.87
C TYR A 385 -6.56 -16.41 -17.70
N ILE A 386 -7.05 -17.56 -17.21
CA ILE A 386 -7.94 -17.63 -16.04
C ILE A 386 -7.28 -16.99 -14.81
N ALA A 387 -6.02 -17.29 -14.54
CA ALA A 387 -5.28 -16.74 -13.41
C ALA A 387 -5.15 -15.21 -13.49
N ARG A 388 -4.94 -14.67 -14.70
CA ARG A 388 -4.93 -13.23 -14.99
C ARG A 388 -6.30 -12.54 -14.96
N LEU A 389 -7.42 -13.26 -14.80
CA LEU A 389 -8.71 -12.64 -14.48
C LEU A 389 -8.81 -12.19 -13.01
N ARG A 390 -7.89 -12.63 -12.14
CA ARG A 390 -7.81 -12.20 -10.75
C ARG A 390 -6.85 -11.02 -10.62
N VAL A 391 -7.28 -9.96 -9.95
CA VAL A 391 -6.49 -8.76 -9.71
C VAL A 391 -5.24 -9.10 -8.90
N CYS A 392 -4.06 -8.68 -9.36
CA CYS A 392 -2.85 -8.75 -8.56
C CYS A 392 -2.90 -7.69 -7.43
N PRO A 393 -2.67 -8.06 -6.15
CA PRO A 393 -2.63 -7.09 -5.05
C PRO A 393 -1.59 -5.98 -5.23
N ARG A 394 -0.48 -6.27 -5.91
CA ARG A 394 0.57 -5.29 -6.26
C ARG A 394 0.28 -4.49 -7.54
N GLY A 395 -0.91 -4.66 -8.13
CA GLY A 395 -1.39 -3.89 -9.27
C GLY A 395 -0.43 -3.87 -10.47
N VAL A 396 -0.37 -2.74 -11.16
CA VAL A 396 0.56 -2.46 -12.26
C VAL A 396 2.04 -2.41 -11.83
N TRP A 397 2.35 -2.44 -10.53
CA TRP A 397 3.71 -2.29 -10.00
C TRP A 397 4.37 -3.61 -9.57
N CYS A 398 3.72 -4.75 -9.85
CA CYS A 398 4.17 -6.07 -9.40
C CYS A 398 5.51 -6.51 -10.05
N ALA A 399 6.62 -6.39 -9.30
CA ALA A 399 7.96 -6.79 -9.73
C ALA A 399 8.24 -8.32 -9.74
N GLU A 400 7.27 -9.15 -9.37
CA GLU A 400 7.43 -10.60 -9.19
C GLU A 400 7.37 -11.35 -10.53
N GLU A 401 8.51 -11.87 -11.02
CA GLU A 401 8.60 -12.63 -12.28
C GLU A 401 7.60 -13.79 -12.32
N SER A 402 7.41 -14.49 -11.20
CA SER A 402 6.54 -15.67 -11.09
C SER A 402 5.04 -15.36 -10.96
N CYS A 403 4.62 -14.09 -10.98
CA CYS A 403 3.25 -13.72 -10.63
C CYS A 403 2.23 -14.17 -11.70
N VAL A 404 1.28 -15.02 -11.30
CA VAL A 404 0.21 -15.55 -12.15
C VAL A 404 -1.05 -14.67 -12.20
N CYS A 405 -1.13 -13.60 -11.41
CA CYS A 405 -2.28 -12.71 -11.34
C CYS A 405 -2.28 -11.68 -12.48
N GLY A 406 -3.40 -10.98 -12.68
CA GLY A 406 -3.57 -9.95 -13.70
C GLY A 406 -3.07 -8.59 -13.22
N HIS A 407 -2.20 -7.96 -14.02
CA HIS A 407 -1.63 -6.63 -13.74
C HIS A 407 -2.30 -5.49 -14.54
N ARG A 408 -3.12 -5.84 -15.54
CA ARG A 408 -3.97 -4.93 -16.33
C ARG A 408 -5.34 -5.58 -16.53
N CYS A 409 -6.39 -4.79 -16.71
CA CYS A 409 -7.71 -5.29 -17.09
C CYS A 409 -7.63 -5.92 -18.51
N PRO A 410 -8.07 -7.17 -18.71
CA PRO A 410 -7.98 -7.86 -20.00
C PRO A 410 -9.12 -7.52 -20.98
N ARG A 411 -10.02 -6.60 -20.62
CA ARG A 411 -11.17 -6.19 -21.43
C ARG A 411 -10.85 -4.88 -22.14
N GLU A 412 -10.89 -4.88 -23.47
CA GLU A 412 -10.49 -3.74 -24.31
C GLU A 412 -11.35 -2.48 -24.06
N SER A 413 -12.68 -2.64 -23.99
CA SER A 413 -13.63 -1.52 -23.82
C SER A 413 -14.23 -1.45 -22.40
N CYS A 414 -13.42 -1.56 -21.36
CA CYS A 414 -13.90 -1.55 -19.97
C CYS A 414 -13.74 -0.17 -19.30
N LEU A 415 -14.84 0.42 -18.85
CA LEU A 415 -14.87 1.78 -18.28
C LEU A 415 -14.36 1.90 -16.83
N GLY A 416 -14.00 0.78 -16.19
CA GLY A 416 -13.40 0.76 -14.85
C GLY A 416 -14.03 -0.27 -13.91
N PRO A 417 -13.78 -0.16 -12.58
CA PRO A 417 -14.42 -1.00 -11.56
C PRO A 417 -15.94 -0.99 -11.67
N GLY A 418 -16.58 -2.12 -11.43
CA GLY A 418 -18.05 -2.27 -11.46
C GLY A 418 -18.64 -2.38 -12.88
N TYR A 419 -18.03 -1.80 -13.90
CA TYR A 419 -18.52 -1.88 -15.29
C TYR A 419 -18.57 -3.34 -15.77
N ASN A 420 -19.79 -3.83 -16.05
CA ASN A 420 -20.07 -5.25 -16.37
C ASN A 420 -19.37 -6.23 -15.39
N GLY A 421 -19.42 -5.92 -14.09
CA GLY A 421 -18.81 -6.74 -13.04
C GLY A 421 -17.28 -6.77 -13.05
N CYS A 422 -16.63 -5.76 -13.64
CA CYS A 422 -15.16 -5.66 -13.60
C CYS A 422 -14.65 -5.48 -12.17
N LYS A 423 -13.67 -6.30 -11.78
CA LYS A 423 -13.04 -6.27 -10.45
C LYS A 423 -11.73 -5.48 -10.40
N PHE A 424 -11.19 -5.08 -11.55
CA PHE A 424 -9.91 -4.37 -11.63
C PHE A 424 -10.06 -2.91 -11.18
N PRO A 425 -9.15 -2.39 -10.33
CA PRO A 425 -9.03 -0.97 -10.02
C PRO A 425 -8.92 -0.07 -11.27
N LYS A 426 -9.33 1.20 -11.13
CA LYS A 426 -9.27 2.20 -12.22
C LYS A 426 -7.85 2.36 -12.78
N VAL A 427 -6.82 2.32 -11.92
CA VAL A 427 -5.40 2.41 -12.30
C VAL A 427 -4.88 1.23 -13.13
N MET A 428 -5.66 0.16 -13.30
CA MET A 428 -5.31 -1.03 -14.10
C MET A 428 -6.03 -1.03 -15.47
N HIS A 429 -6.70 0.06 -15.82
CA HIS A 429 -7.36 0.31 -17.11
C HIS A 429 -6.60 1.39 -17.89
N GLY A 430 -6.64 1.37 -19.23
CA GLY A 430 -5.96 2.36 -20.06
C GLY A 430 -4.42 2.35 -19.99
N VAL A 431 -3.83 1.37 -19.30
CA VAL A 431 -2.39 1.21 -19.12
C VAL A 431 -1.72 0.92 -20.47
N ASP A 432 -0.75 1.73 -20.86
CA ASP A 432 0.07 1.53 -22.07
C ASP A 432 0.75 0.15 -22.06
N SER A 433 0.62 -0.58 -23.17
CA SER A 433 1.21 -1.90 -23.39
C SER A 433 2.50 -1.87 -24.23
N SER A 434 3.02 -0.69 -24.53
CA SER A 434 4.31 -0.52 -25.21
C SER A 434 5.44 -0.87 -24.25
N ILE A 435 6.18 -1.95 -24.54
CA ILE A 435 7.32 -2.36 -23.72
C ILE A 435 8.54 -1.52 -24.10
N VAL A 436 9.16 -0.87 -23.13
CA VAL A 436 10.46 -0.21 -23.33
C VAL A 436 11.61 -1.16 -22.98
N PRO A 437 12.74 -1.13 -23.72
CA PRO A 437 13.94 -1.84 -23.32
C PRO A 437 14.47 -1.25 -22.01
N THR A 438 14.59 -2.07 -20.97
CA THR A 438 15.29 -1.67 -19.74
C THR A 438 16.78 -1.52 -20.08
N THR A 439 17.28 -0.30 -20.17
CA THR A 439 18.73 -0.05 -20.10
C THR A 439 19.23 -0.51 -18.73
N LEU A 440 20.11 -1.51 -18.75
CA LEU A 440 20.81 -2.05 -17.57
C LEU A 440 21.92 -1.09 -17.10
#